data_AF-A0A353HRJ0-F1
#
_entry.id   AF-A0A353HRJ0-F1
#
_cell.length_a   1.000
_cell.length_b   1.000
_cell.length_c   1.000
_cell.angle_alpha   90.00
_cell.angle_beta   90.00
_cell.angle_gamma   90.00
#
_symmetry.space_group_name_H-M   'P 1'
#
loop_
_entity.id
_entity.type
_entity.pdbx_description
1 polymer ?
#
loop_
_entity_poly.entity_id
_entity_poly.type
_entity_poly.pdbx_seq_one_letter_code
_entity_poly.pdbx_strand_id
1 'polypeptide(L)'
;MKMTSPSLGRMALCALTLASGVIALTQGAQAQTLTRDNGAPVGDNQNSQTAGPNGPTLLQDVHLVQKLQRFDRERIPERVV
;
A
#
# COMPACT_ATOMS: atom_id res chain seq x y z
N MET A 1 41.10 37.37 33.31
CA MET A 1 40.95 36.03 32.70
C MET A 1 39.48 35.64 32.71
N LYS A 2 38.74 35.87 31.62
CA LYS A 2 37.40 35.31 31.39
C LYS A 2 37.23 35.16 29.88
N MET A 3 37.78 34.06 29.36
CA MET A 3 37.59 33.61 27.99
C MET A 3 36.17 33.04 27.90
N THR A 4 35.27 33.79 27.27
CA THR A 4 33.91 33.33 26.95
C THR A 4 33.96 32.59 25.61
N SER A 5 33.76 31.27 25.66
CA SER A 5 33.69 30.40 24.47
C SER A 5 32.29 30.48 23.82
N PRO A 6 32.19 30.78 22.52
CA PRO A 6 30.91 30.82 21.78
C PRO A 6 30.64 29.49 21.04
N SER A 7 30.77 28.34 21.71
CA SER A 7 30.71 27.02 21.04
C SER A 7 29.41 26.24 21.24
N LEU A 8 28.54 26.63 22.18
CA LEU A 8 27.39 25.80 22.55
C LEU A 8 26.13 26.04 21.67
N GLY A 9 25.91 27.26 21.18
CA GLY A 9 24.70 27.61 20.43
C GLY A 9 24.67 27.11 18.97
N ARG A 10 25.83 27.06 18.29
CA ARG A 10 25.91 26.64 16.87
C ARG A 10 25.83 25.13 16.69
N MET A 11 26.27 24.34 17.68
CA MET A 11 26.14 22.88 17.64
C MET A 11 24.69 22.42 17.88
N ALA A 12 23.95 23.09 18.77
CA ALA A 12 22.53 22.80 19.00
C ALA A 12 21.65 23.10 17.77
N LEU A 13 21.98 24.15 17.01
CA LEU A 13 21.23 24.53 15.80
C LEU A 13 21.48 23.56 14.63
N CYS A 14 22.67 22.96 14.51
CA CYS A 14 22.94 21.87 13.55
C CYS A 14 22.26 20.55 13.94
N ALA A 15 22.12 20.25 15.24
CA ALA A 15 21.46 19.03 15.68
C ALA A 15 19.96 19.04 15.36
N LEU A 16 19.30 20.20 15.47
CA LEU A 16 17.87 20.33 15.12
C LEU A 16 17.59 20.28 13.60
N THR A 17 18.50 20.79 12.76
CA THR A 17 18.33 20.73 11.29
C THR A 17 18.65 19.35 10.70
N LEU A 18 19.57 18.59 11.30
CA LEU A 18 19.84 17.20 10.92
C LEU A 18 18.68 16.25 11.28
N ALA A 19 17.97 16.50 12.39
CA ALA A 19 16.80 15.70 12.78
C ALA A 19 15.61 15.85 11.80
N SER A 20 15.43 17.03 11.22
CA SER A 20 14.36 17.28 10.23
C SER A 20 14.66 16.65 8.86
N GLY A 21 15.94 16.51 8.49
CA GLY A 21 16.36 15.88 7.23
C GLY A 21 16.18 14.35 7.19
N VAL A 22 16.24 13.68 8.36
CA VAL A 22 16.05 12.23 8.47
C VAL A 22 14.58 11.83 8.46
N ILE A 23 13.67 12.71 8.90
CA ILE A 23 12.22 12.43 8.93
C ILE A 23 11.60 12.36 7.51
N ALA A 24 12.23 12.96 6.50
CA ALA A 24 11.70 12.96 5.12
C ALA A 24 11.92 11.65 4.34
N LEU A 25 12.83 10.78 4.78
CA LEU A 25 13.20 9.55 4.05
C LEU A 25 12.41 8.31 4.47
N THR A 26 11.55 8.41 5.50
CA THR A 26 10.74 7.29 6.00
C THR A 26 9.35 7.22 5.37
N GLN A 27 9.10 7.94 4.28
CA GLN A 27 7.90 7.75 3.46
C GLN A 27 7.95 6.39 2.76
N GLY A 28 7.68 5.33 3.52
CA GLY A 28 7.41 4.01 2.99
C GLY A 28 6.24 4.09 2.02
N ALA A 29 6.45 3.56 0.82
CA ALA A 29 5.44 3.49 -0.22
C ALA A 29 4.11 2.96 0.37
N GLN A 30 3.11 3.84 0.47
CA GLN A 30 1.77 3.43 0.86
C GLN A 30 1.22 2.52 -0.24
N ALA A 31 0.97 1.25 0.08
CA ALA A 31 0.37 0.31 -0.87
C ALA A 31 -1.02 0.83 -1.27
N GLN A 32 -1.33 0.81 -2.58
CA GLN A 32 -2.66 1.15 -3.07
C GLN A 32 -3.71 0.21 -2.46
N THR A 33 -4.82 0.79 -2.00
CA THR A 33 -5.96 0.01 -1.51
C THR A 33 -6.49 -0.89 -2.62
N LEU A 34 -6.60 -2.19 -2.34
CA LEU A 34 -7.21 -3.13 -3.26
C LEU A 34 -8.69 -2.79 -3.43
N THR A 35 -9.12 -2.65 -4.68
CA THR A 35 -10.49 -2.24 -5.02
C THR A 35 -11.10 -3.24 -6.00
N ARG A 36 -12.44 -3.30 -5.98
CA ARG A 36 -13.25 -3.98 -7.00
C ARG A 36 -13.33 -3.11 -8.26
N ASP A 37 -13.90 -3.65 -9.33
CA ASP A 37 -14.06 -2.91 -10.61
C ASP A 37 -14.89 -1.63 -10.47
N ASN A 38 -15.75 -1.53 -9.46
CA ASN A 38 -16.55 -0.34 -9.15
C ASN A 38 -15.84 0.66 -8.20
N GLY A 39 -14.56 0.43 -7.87
CA GLY A 39 -13.78 1.26 -6.96
C GLY A 39 -14.06 1.02 -5.46
N ALA A 40 -14.96 0.10 -5.09
CA ALA A 40 -15.22 -0.22 -3.70
C ALA A 40 -14.02 -0.99 -3.09
N PRO A 41 -13.59 -0.67 -1.86
CA PRO A 41 -12.46 -1.34 -1.21
C PRO A 41 -12.78 -2.82 -0.95
N VAL A 42 -11.79 -3.68 -1.20
CA VAL A 42 -11.87 -5.12 -0.94
C VAL A 42 -11.42 -5.38 0.50
N GLY A 43 -12.22 -6.14 1.26
CA GLY A 43 -11.90 -6.47 2.65
C GLY A 43 -10.91 -7.63 2.75
N ASP A 44 -11.33 -8.81 2.27
CA ASP A 44 -10.50 -10.02 2.20
C ASP A 44 -10.37 -10.48 0.74
N ASN A 45 -9.16 -10.86 0.37
CA ASN A 45 -8.80 -11.33 -0.98
C ASN A 45 -8.17 -12.73 -0.99
N GLN A 46 -8.03 -13.34 0.19
CA GLN A 46 -7.44 -14.67 0.36
C GLN A 46 -8.49 -15.77 0.48
N ASN A 47 -9.71 -15.42 0.84
CA ASN A 47 -10.82 -16.36 1.02
C ASN A 47 -12.01 -15.98 0.13
N SER A 48 -12.79 -17.01 -0.25
CA SER A 48 -14.08 -16.85 -0.93
C SER A 48 -15.21 -16.83 0.10
N GLN A 49 -16.32 -16.14 -0.19
CA GLN A 49 -17.51 -16.24 0.66
C GLN A 49 -18.24 -17.57 0.43
N THR A 50 -18.39 -18.36 1.49
CA THR A 50 -19.02 -19.68 1.47
C THR A 50 -20.21 -19.75 2.43
N ALA A 51 -21.12 -20.69 2.17
CA ALA A 51 -22.23 -21.02 3.08
C ALA A 51 -21.75 -21.84 4.30
N GLY A 52 -20.88 -21.25 5.13
CA GLY A 52 -20.21 -21.90 6.27
C GLY A 52 -18.81 -22.44 5.92
N PRO A 53 -18.06 -22.98 6.90
CA PRO A 53 -16.63 -23.30 6.73
C PRO A 53 -16.32 -24.30 5.61
N ASN A 54 -17.21 -25.26 5.37
CA ASN A 54 -17.09 -26.26 4.29
C ASN A 54 -18.30 -26.22 3.33
N GLY A 55 -19.00 -25.09 3.27
CA GLY A 55 -20.14 -24.90 2.39
C GLY A 55 -19.74 -24.52 0.96
N PRO A 56 -20.67 -24.56 0.00
CA PRO A 56 -20.42 -24.07 -1.35
C PRO A 56 -20.14 -22.57 -1.37
N THR A 57 -19.42 -22.12 -2.39
CA THR A 57 -19.18 -20.69 -2.65
C THR A 57 -20.48 -19.99 -3.06
N LEU A 58 -20.71 -18.81 -2.49
CA LEU A 58 -21.90 -18.02 -2.75
C LEU A 58 -21.72 -17.14 -4.00
N LEU A 59 -22.75 -17.10 -4.86
CA LEU A 59 -22.76 -16.21 -6.04
C LEU A 59 -22.79 -14.71 -5.69
N GLN A 60 -23.15 -14.36 -4.46
CA GLN A 60 -23.10 -12.98 -3.97
C GLN A 60 -21.67 -12.46 -3.80
N ASP A 61 -20.65 -13.33 -3.88
CA ASP A 61 -19.25 -12.93 -3.86
C ASP A 61 -18.85 -12.27 -5.19
N VAL A 62 -19.26 -11.01 -5.34
CA VAL A 62 -19.01 -10.21 -6.54
C VAL A 62 -17.52 -10.01 -6.78
N HIS A 63 -16.71 -9.93 -5.71
CA HIS A 63 -15.26 -9.74 -5.82
C HIS A 63 -14.59 -10.95 -6.48
N LEU A 64 -14.89 -12.15 -5.99
CA LEU A 64 -14.37 -13.38 -6.56
C LEU A 64 -14.75 -13.52 -8.04
N VAL A 65 -16.03 -13.32 -8.36
CA VAL A 65 -16.54 -13.46 -9.72
C VAL A 65 -15.84 -12.50 -10.68
N GLN A 66 -15.69 -11.22 -10.30
CA GLN A 66 -14.98 -10.23 -11.12
C GLN A 66 -13.53 -10.63 -11.36
N LYS A 67 -12.83 -11.08 -10.31
CA LYS A 67 -11.42 -11.49 -10.39
C LYS A 67 -11.22 -12.66 -11.38
N LEU A 68 -12.07 -13.68 -11.31
CA LEU A 68 -12.03 -14.82 -12.24
C LEU A 68 -12.37 -14.39 -13.68
N GLN A 69 -13.42 -13.58 -13.85
CA GLN A 69 -13.81 -13.08 -15.17
C GLN A 69 -12.71 -12.31 -15.90
N ARG A 70 -11.87 -11.58 -15.16
CA ARG A 70 -10.71 -10.87 -15.69
C ARG A 70 -9.59 -11.82 -16.07
N PHE A 71 -9.29 -12.77 -15.19
CA PHE A 71 -8.28 -13.79 -15.46
C PHE A 71 -8.61 -14.60 -16.73
N ASP A 72 -9.85 -15.05 -16.85
CA ASP A 72 -10.30 -15.86 -18.00
C ASP A 72 -10.21 -15.09 -19.34
N ARG A 73 -10.23 -13.75 -19.30
CA ARG A 73 -10.17 -12.86 -20.49
C ARG A 73 -8.84 -12.14 -20.65
N GLU A 74 -7.80 -12.57 -19.94
CA GLU A 74 -6.49 -11.92 -20.00
C GLU A 74 -5.81 -12.11 -21.37
N ARG A 75 -6.12 -13.22 -22.05
CA ARG A 75 -5.50 -13.54 -23.34
C ARG A 75 -6.20 -12.80 -24.49
N ILE A 76 -5.40 -12.10 -25.28
CA ILE A 76 -5.77 -11.45 -26.55
C ILE A 76 -5.02 -12.19 -27.66
N PRO A 77 -5.63 -12.41 -28.84
CA PRO A 77 -4.95 -13.07 -29.96
C PRO A 77 -3.65 -12.36 -30.34
N GLU A 78 -2.62 -13.13 -30.69
CA GLU A 78 -1.42 -12.56 -31.30
C GLU A 78 -1.71 -11.93 -32.67
N ARG A 79 -0.85 -11.01 -33.10
CA ARG A 79 -0.93 -10.45 -34.44
C ARG A 79 -0.57 -11.52 -35.47
N VAL A 80 -1.46 -11.74 -36.43
CA VAL A 80 -1.20 -12.56 -37.61
C VAL A 80 -0.17 -11.85 -38.49
N VAL A 81 0.75 -12.63 -39.08
CA VAL A 81 1.85 -12.17 -39.95
C VAL A 81 1.36 -11.61 -41.29
#